data_AF-A0AAN5L4D4-F1
#
_entry.id   AF-A0AAN5L4D4-F1
#
_cell.length_a   1.000
_cell.length_b   1.000
_cell.length_c   1.000
_cell.angle_alpha   90.00
_cell.angle_beta   90.00
_cell.angle_gamma   90.00
#
_symmetry.space_group_name_H-M   'P 1'
#
loop_
_entity.id
_entity.type
_entity.pdbx_description
1 polymer ?
#
loop_
_entity_poly.entity_id
_entity_poly.type
_entity_poly.pdbx_seq_one_letter_code
_entity_poly.pdbx_strand_id
1 'polypeptide(L)' 'LGVAVGGAILGWILAYYHYAANTTVQPASAVQGGVLLFTLVPSVFYVLTAVSIKFYGLTENRMNGIVDDLKNGTFAES' A
#
# COMPACT_ATOMS: atom_id res chain seq x y z
N LEU A 1 -9.98 11.36 6.29
CA LEU A 1 -10.27 10.24 7.21
C LEU A 1 -9.15 9.20 7.23
N GLY A 2 -8.76 8.60 6.09
CA GLY A 2 -7.71 7.56 6.07
C GLY A 2 -6.37 7.97 6.67
N VAL A 3 -5.87 9.16 6.34
CA VAL A 3 -4.58 9.67 6.88
C VAL A 3 -4.61 9.84 8.40
N ALA A 4 -5.74 10.27 8.97
CA ALA A 4 -5.88 10.45 10.43
C ALA A 4 -5.86 9.09 11.17
N VAL A 5 -6.56 8.10 10.63
CA VAL A 5 -6.56 6.73 11.18
C VAL A 5 -5.17 6.10 11.05
N GLY A 6 -4.52 6.27 9.89
CA GLY A 6 -3.15 5.80 9.68
C GLY A 6 -2.16 6.44 10.66
N GLY A 7 -2.21 7.76 10.85
CA GLY A 7 -1.39 8.47 11.82
C GLY A 7 -1.58 7.99 13.26
N ALA A 8 -2.83 7.71 13.67
CA ALA A 8 -3.12 7.17 15.00
C ALA A 8 -2.53 5.77 15.22
N ILE A 9 -2.65 4.87 14.23
CA ILE A 9 -2.06 3.53 14.29
C ILE A 9 -0.53 3.62 14.39
N LEU A 10 0.09 4.46 13.57
CA LEU A 10 1.54 4.68 13.62
C LEU A 10 1.97 5.23 14.98
N GLY A 11 1.20 6.16 15.55
CA GLY A 11 1.43 6.69 16.89
C GLY A 11 1.40 5.62 17.99
N TRP A 12 0.45 4.69 17.93
CA TRP A 12 0.38 3.56 18.88
C TRP A 12 1.53 2.58 18.74
N ILE A 13 1.98 2.30 17.51
CA ILE A 13 3.15 1.44 17.28
C ILE A 13 4.41 2.09 17.86
N LEU A 14 4.62 3.38 17.63
CA LEU A 14 5.75 4.12 18.18
C LEU A 14 5.72 4.15 19.72
N ALA A 15 4.54 4.36 20.31
CA ALA A 15 4.36 4.31 21.75
C ALA A 15 4.71 2.92 22.34
N TYR A 16 4.32 1.84 21.66
CA TYR A 16 4.66 0.47 22.05
C TYR A 16 6.18 0.23 22.06
N TYR A 17 6.92 0.81 21.12
CA TYR A 17 8.38 0.70 21.08
C TYR A 17 9.11 1.68 22.03
N HIS A 18 8.39 2.37 22.92
CA HIS A 18 8.91 3.37 23.86
C HIS A 18 9.62 4.54 23.17
N TYR A 19 9.10 4.97 22.01
CA TYR A 19 9.61 6.15 21.33
C TYR A 19 9.45 7.40 22.22
N ALA A 20 10.55 8.10 22.47
CA ALA A 20 10.59 9.27 23.35
C ALA A 20 11.01 10.51 22.55
N ALA A 21 10.05 11.25 22.01
CA ALA A 21 10.31 12.39 21.11
C ALA A 21 11.24 13.46 21.69
N ASN A 22 11.28 13.60 23.02
CA ASN A 22 12.04 14.64 23.73
C ASN A 22 13.43 14.18 24.19
N THR A 23 13.91 13.01 23.77
CA THR A 23 15.20 12.45 24.20
C THR A 23 16.18 12.42 23.03
N THR A 24 17.40 12.93 23.26
CA THR A 24 18.48 12.95 22.24
C THR A 24 18.98 11.57 21.86
N VAL A 25 18.84 10.59 22.76
CA VAL A 25 19.19 9.19 22.53
C VAL A 25 17.92 8.34 22.68
N GLN A 26 17.57 7.64 21.61
CA GLN A 26 16.44 6.71 21.60
C GLN A 26 16.89 5.32 22.07
N PRO A 27 16.01 4.56 22.76
CA PRO A 27 16.32 3.17 23.08
C PRO A 27 16.47 2.34 21.80
N ALA A 28 17.34 1.33 21.83
CA ALA A 28 17.59 0.46 20.66
C ALA A 28 16.30 -0.19 20.12
N SER A 29 15.33 -0.47 20.99
CA SER A 29 14.00 -0.96 20.63
C SER A 29 13.19 0.02 19.78
N ALA A 30 13.27 1.33 20.06
CA ALA A 30 12.57 2.36 19.29
C ALA A 30 13.17 2.51 17.88
N VAL A 31 14.50 2.43 17.77
CA VAL A 31 15.20 2.45 16.47
C VAL A 31 14.79 1.24 15.64
N GLN A 32 14.83 0.05 16.22
CA GLN A 32 14.39 -1.18 15.54
C GLN A 32 12.91 -1.12 15.14
N GLY A 33 12.05 -0.60 16.03
CA GLY A 33 10.64 -0.37 15.77
C GLY A 33 10.41 0.57 14.58
N GLY A 34 11.16 1.66 14.49
CA GLY A 34 11.11 2.57 13.35
C GLY A 34 11.50 1.89 12.03
N VAL A 35 12.61 1.15 12.01
CA VAL A 35 13.05 0.40 10.82
C VAL A 35 11.99 -0.60 10.37
N LEU A 36 11.40 -1.37 11.29
CA LEU A 36 10.33 -2.31 10.98
C LEU A 36 9.08 -1.59 10.46
N LEU A 37 8.73 -0.44 11.03
CA LEU A 37 7.55 0.31 10.63
C LEU A 37 7.68 0.84 9.19
N PHE A 38 8.84 1.40 8.82
CA PHE A 38 9.08 1.90 7.46
C PHE A 38 9.39 0.83 6.42
N THR A 39 9.60 -0.43 6.81
CA THR A 39 9.84 -1.56 5.89
C THR A 39 8.62 -2.46 5.76
N LEU A 40 8.07 -2.91 6.89
CA LEU A 40 6.98 -3.88 6.93
C LEU A 40 5.65 -3.25 6.51
N VAL A 41 5.33 -2.03 6.96
CA VAL A 41 4.07 -1.38 6.63
C VAL A 41 3.93 -1.17 5.11
N PRO A 42 4.91 -0.55 4.41
CA PRO A 42 4.83 -0.44 2.95
C PRO A 42 4.80 -1.80 2.25
N SER A 43 5.60 -2.77 2.73
CA SER A 43 5.65 -4.11 2.13
C SER A 43 4.29 -4.82 2.16
N VAL A 44 3.56 -4.73 3.27
CA VAL A 44 2.21 -5.31 3.38
C VAL A 44 1.25 -4.64 2.39
N PHE A 45 1.28 -3.32 2.25
CA PHE A 45 0.45 -2.62 1.26
C PHE A 45 0.78 -3.03 -0.17
N TYR A 46 2.06 -3.23 -0.50
CA TYR A 46 2.47 -3.74 -1.82
C TYR A 46 1.95 -5.16 -2.07
N VAL A 47 2.05 -6.06 -1.09
CA VAL A 47 1.50 -7.42 -1.21
C VAL A 47 -0.01 -7.38 -1.40
N LEU A 48 -0.73 -6.57 -0.63
CA LEU A 48 -2.17 -6.38 -0.79
C LEU A 48 -2.52 -5.84 -2.18
N THR A 49 -1.72 -4.92 -2.71
CA THR A 49 -1.89 -4.39 -4.07
C THR A 49 -1.67 -5.48 -5.12
N ALA A 50 -0.59 -6.26 -5.00
CA ALA A 50 -0.29 -7.37 -5.90
C ALA A 50 -1.41 -8.43 -5.90
N VAL A 51 -1.93 -8.77 -4.72
CA VAL A 51 -3.08 -9.67 -4.56
C VAL A 51 -4.34 -9.08 -5.21
N SER A 52 -4.60 -7.79 -4.99
CA SER A 52 -5.75 -7.11 -5.58
C SER A 52 -5.69 -7.11 -7.11
N ILE A 53 -4.52 -6.83 -7.68
CA ILE A 53 -4.29 -6.88 -9.14
C ILE A 53 -4.52 -8.29 -9.68
N LYS A 54 -4.05 -9.33 -8.97
CA LYS A 54 -4.28 -10.72 -9.35
C LYS A 54 -5.77 -11.06 -9.45
N PHE A 55 -6.60 -10.54 -8.54
CA PHE A 55 -8.05 -10.73 -8.59
C PHE A 55 -8.76 -9.86 -9.62
N TYR A 56 -8.16 -8.75 -10.04
CA TYR A 56 -8.76 -7.83 -11.00
C TYR A 56 -8.83 -8.40 -12.43
N GLY A 57 -8.11 -9.49 -12.74
CA GLY A 57 -8.22 -10.19 -14.02
C GLY A 57 -7.78 -9.34 -15.23
N LEU A 58 -6.82 -8.44 -15.04
CA LEU A 58 -6.19 -7.68 -16.11
C LEU A 58 -5.19 -8.60 -16.84
N THR A 59 -5.72 -9.57 -17.59
CA THR A 59 -4.92 -10.44 -18.45
C THR A 59 -4.69 -9.73 -19.78
N GLU A 60 -3.53 -9.94 -20.39
CA GLU A 60 -3.19 -9.42 -21.73
C GLU A 60 -4.29 -9.67 -22.76
N ASN A 61 -4.93 -10.85 -22.70
CA ASN A 61 -6.09 -11.19 -23.53
C ASN A 61 -7.27 -10.21 -23.39
N ARG A 62 -7.55 -9.73 -22.17
CA ARG A 62 -8.63 -8.76 -21.92
C ARG A 62 -8.27 -7.38 -22.46
N MET A 63 -7.02 -6.96 -22.33
CA MET A 63 -6.53 -5.72 -22.92
C MET A 63 -6.59 -5.77 -24.44
N ASN A 64 -6.11 -6.85 -25.05
CA ASN A 64 -6.09 -7.03 -26.50
C ASN A 64 -7.51 -7.10 -27.07
N GLY A 65 -8.45 -7.76 -26.38
CA GLY A 65 -9.87 -7.75 -26.76
C GLY A 65 -10.47 -6.34 -26.79
N ILE A 66 -10.25 -5.56 -25.72
CA ILE A 66 -10.73 -4.16 -25.67
C ILE A 66 -10.14 -3.31 -26.80
N VAL A 67 -8.85 -3.50 -27.11
CA VAL A 67 -8.17 -2.77 -28.20
C VAL A 67 -8.72 -3.17 -29.57
N ASP A 68 -9.00 -4.44 -29.80
CA ASP A 68 -9.60 -4.92 -31.06
C ASP A 68 -11.03 -4.41 -31.21
N ASP A 69 -11.83 -4.44 -30.14
CA ASP A 69 -13.20 -3.88 -30.15
C ASP A 69 -13.21 -2.38 -30.47
N LEU A 70 -12.23 -1.63 -29.94
CA LEU A 70 -12.04 -0.21 -30.24
C LEU A 70 -11.63 0.04 -31.70
N LYS A 71 -10.73 -0.78 -32.26
CA LYS A 71 -10.30 -0.65 -33.67
C LYS A 71 -11.42 -0.97 -34.65
N ASN A 72 -12.26 -1.95 -34.33
CA ASN A 72 -13.35 -2.38 -35.18
C ASN A 72 -14.62 -1.55 -35.03
N GLY A 73 -14.61 -0.53 -34.16
CA GLY A 73 -15.75 0.38 -34.00
C GLY A 73 -16.99 -0.29 -33.41
N THR A 74 -16.85 -1.41 -32.70
CA THR A 74 -17.96 -2.22 -32.17
C THR A 74 -18.92 -1.43 -31.26
N PHE A 75 -18.46 -0.29 -30.71
CA PHE A 75 -19.25 0.62 -29.86
C PHE A 75 -19.50 2.01 -30.47
N ALA A 76 -19.11 2.24 -31.73
CA ALA A 76 -19.34 3.51 -32.43
C ALA A 76 -20.78 3.66 -32.97
N GLU A 77 -21.53 2.56 -33.00
CA GLU A 77 -22.92 2.51 -33.52
C GLU A 77 -24.01 2.31 -32.43
N SER A 78 -23.67 2.44 -31.13
CA SER A 78 -24.64 2.36 -30.02
C SER A 78 -25.07 3.71 -29.47
#